data_AF-A0A529ZQT5-F1
#
_entry.id   AF-A0A529ZQT5-F1
#
_cell.length_a   1.000
_cell.length_b   1.000
_cell.length_c   1.000
_cell.angle_alpha   90.00
_cell.angle_beta   90.00
_cell.angle_gamma   90.00
#
_symmetry.space_group_name_H-M   'P 1'
#
loop_
_entity.id
_entity.type
_entity.pdbx_description
1 polymer ?
#
loop_
_entity_poly.entity_id
_entity_poly.type
_entity_poly.pdbx_seq_one_letter_code
_entity_poly.pdbx_strand_id
1 'polypeptide(L)'
;MSQRSCLSVILAAGEGTRMKSAMPKVLHAIAGLPMVAHVVKAAEAAGATGLALVIGHGADEMRKAAQKFAPKAETFVQEKRLGTAHAVLAAREAISKGYDDILVMFGDTPLIDA
;
A
#
# COMPACT_ATOMS: atom_id res chain seq x y z
N MET A 1 27.93 5.72 -7.14
CA MET A 1 26.64 5.83 -7.86
C MET A 1 25.72 6.66 -6.98
N SER A 2 25.10 7.72 -7.49
CA SER A 2 24.09 8.47 -6.71
C SER A 2 22.91 7.53 -6.40
N GLN A 3 22.43 7.55 -5.16
CA GLN A 3 21.28 6.75 -4.75
C GLN A 3 20.04 7.23 -5.52
N ARG A 4 19.43 6.35 -6.32
CA ARG A 4 18.18 6.65 -7.04
C ARG A 4 17.01 6.67 -6.05
N SER A 5 16.09 7.60 -6.24
CA SER A 5 14.87 7.70 -5.48
C SER A 5 13.80 6.73 -6.02
N CYS A 6 13.14 6.01 -5.13
CA CYS A 6 12.08 5.06 -5.47
C CYS A 6 10.81 5.35 -4.67
N LEU A 7 9.66 5.42 -5.35
CA LEU A 7 8.33 5.43 -4.75
C LEU A 7 7.71 4.03 -4.84
N SER A 8 7.39 3.43 -3.70
CA SER A 8 6.60 2.21 -3.66
C SER A 8 5.11 2.53 -3.51
N VAL A 9 4.32 2.17 -4.52
CA VAL A 9 2.86 2.30 -4.55
C VAL A 9 2.24 0.95 -4.15
N ILE A 10 1.72 0.87 -2.93
CA ILE A 10 1.17 -0.35 -2.35
C ILE A 10 -0.35 -0.34 -2.50
N LEU A 11 -0.88 -1.28 -3.30
CA LEU A 11 -2.30 -1.37 -3.62
C LEU A 11 -3.05 -2.21 -2.60
N ALA A 12 -3.91 -1.56 -1.81
CA ALA A 12 -4.70 -2.14 -0.72
C ALA A 12 -6.19 -1.78 -0.79
N ALA A 13 -6.69 -1.35 -1.96
CA ALA A 13 -8.07 -0.90 -2.16
C ALA A 13 -9.09 -1.99 -2.54
N GLY A 14 -8.66 -3.26 -2.55
CA GLY A 14 -9.52 -4.39 -2.90
C GLY A 14 -10.52 -4.74 -1.79
N GLU A 15 -11.76 -5.07 -2.19
CA GLU A 15 -12.86 -5.40 -1.28
C GLU A 15 -12.66 -6.71 -0.49
N GLY A 16 -11.95 -7.68 -1.07
CA GLY A 16 -11.75 -8.96 -0.41
C GLY A 16 -13.04 -9.76 -0.16
N THR A 17 -14.07 -9.64 -1.00
CA THR A 17 -15.39 -10.26 -0.78
C THR A 17 -15.35 -11.77 -0.48
N ARG A 18 -14.39 -12.49 -1.04
CA ARG A 18 -14.18 -13.93 -0.80
C ARG A 18 -13.69 -14.26 0.61
N MET A 19 -13.20 -13.27 1.37
CA MET A 19 -12.80 -13.42 2.78
C MET A 19 -13.99 -13.63 3.71
N LYS A 20 -15.21 -13.26 3.29
CA LYS A 20 -16.44 -13.34 4.11
C LYS A 20 -16.24 -12.74 5.51
N SER A 21 -15.54 -11.62 5.58
CA SER A 21 -15.15 -10.92 6.81
C SER A 21 -15.51 -9.44 6.69
N ALA A 22 -15.94 -8.82 7.80
CA ALA A 22 -16.13 -7.37 7.85
C ALA A 22 -14.79 -6.61 7.86
N MET A 23 -13.70 -7.29 8.26
CA MET A 23 -12.36 -6.72 8.25
C MET A 23 -11.84 -6.66 6.80
N PRO A 24 -11.19 -5.56 6.38
CA PRO A 24 -10.49 -5.49 5.11
C PRO A 24 -9.49 -6.64 4.92
N LYS A 25 -9.43 -7.24 3.72
CA LYS A 25 -8.54 -8.38 3.42
C LYS A 25 -7.12 -8.16 3.94
N VAL A 26 -6.50 -7.05 3.55
CA VAL A 26 -5.10 -6.74 3.86
C VAL A 26 -4.80 -6.52 5.35
N LEU A 27 -5.83 -6.33 6.18
CA LEU A 27 -5.67 -6.17 7.62
C LEU A 27 -5.70 -7.49 8.39
N HIS A 28 -6.07 -8.60 7.75
CA HIS A 28 -5.98 -9.91 8.39
C HIS A 28 -4.52 -10.22 8.73
N ALA A 29 -4.31 -10.75 9.94
CA ALA A 29 -2.98 -10.98 10.47
C ALA A 29 -2.37 -12.27 9.91
N ILE A 30 -1.10 -12.18 9.51
CA ILE A 30 -0.22 -13.31 9.18
C ILE A 30 0.99 -13.19 10.10
N ALA A 31 1.29 -14.22 10.87
CA ALA A 31 2.39 -14.21 11.86
C ALA A 31 2.36 -12.98 12.80
N GLY A 32 1.16 -12.56 13.25
CA GLY A 32 0.98 -11.46 14.21
C GLY A 32 1.01 -10.05 13.61
N LEU A 33 1.18 -9.89 12.30
CA LEU A 33 1.14 -8.59 11.61
C LEU A 33 0.09 -8.59 10.50
N PRO A 34 -0.60 -7.46 10.24
CA PRO A 34 -1.44 -7.31 9.05
C PRO A 34 -0.69 -7.70 7.76
N MET A 35 -1.34 -8.35 6.79
CA MET A 35 -0.70 -8.71 5.52
C MET A 35 0.04 -7.53 4.87
N VAL A 36 -0.60 -6.35 4.81
CA VAL A 36 0.02 -5.15 4.23
C VAL A 36 1.22 -4.63 5.02
N ALA A 37 1.28 -4.89 6.34
CA ALA A 37 2.43 -4.47 7.13
C ALA A 37 3.71 -5.20 6.74
N HIS A 38 3.62 -6.45 6.29
CA HIS A 38 4.77 -7.18 5.73
C HIS A 38 5.26 -6.53 4.43
N VAL A 39 4.32 -6.15 3.55
CA VAL A 39 4.64 -5.52 2.26
C VAL A 39 5.28 -4.14 2.45
N VAL A 40 4.76 -3.34 3.39
CA VAL A 40 5.37 -2.05 3.75
C VAL A 40 6.80 -2.25 4.25
N LYS A 41 7.02 -3.22 5.15
CA LYS A 41 8.36 -3.52 5.67
C LYS A 41 9.33 -3.96 4.57
N ALA A 42 8.87 -4.80 3.64
CA ALA A 42 9.70 -5.22 2.50
C ALA A 42 10.09 -4.02 1.63
N ALA A 43 9.14 -3.12 1.33
CA ALA A 43 9.42 -1.89 0.58
C ALA A 43 10.43 -0.98 1.30
N GLU A 44 10.28 -0.78 2.61
CA GLU A 44 11.22 0.00 3.42
C GLU A 44 12.61 -0.64 3.45
N ALA A 45 12.69 -1.96 3.65
CA ALA A 45 13.94 -2.70 3.68
C ALA A 45 14.66 -2.70 2.31
N ALA A 46 13.91 -2.68 1.21
CA ALA A 46 14.44 -2.54 -0.15
C ALA A 46 14.94 -1.11 -0.47
N GLY A 47 14.79 -0.17 0.46
CA GLY A 47 15.29 1.21 0.32
C GLY A 47 14.31 2.16 -0.37
N ALA A 48 13.00 1.91 -0.30
CA ALA A 48 12.00 2.86 -0.80
C ALA A 48 12.17 4.23 -0.12
N THR A 49 12.30 5.27 -0.94
CA THR A 49 12.44 6.66 -0.48
C THR A 49 11.09 7.37 -0.32
N GLY A 50 10.02 6.77 -0.85
CA GLY A 50 8.64 7.20 -0.70
C GLY A 50 7.70 6.00 -0.63
N LEU A 51 6.61 6.15 0.11
CA LEU A 51 5.58 5.13 0.27
C LEU A 51 4.20 5.74 0.01
N ALA A 52 3.51 5.23 -1.00
CA ALA A 52 2.12 5.58 -1.30
C ALA A 52 1.23 4.36 -1.04
N LEU A 53 0.39 4.43 -0.02
CA LEU A 53 -0.53 3.36 0.35
C LEU A 53 -1.93 3.67 -0.20
N VAL A 54 -2.37 2.89 -1.19
CA VAL A 54 -3.67 3.09 -1.85
C VAL A 54 -4.75 2.25 -1.18
N ILE A 55 -5.82 2.89 -0.71
CA ILE A 55 -6.84 2.30 0.15
C ILE A 55 -8.24 2.48 -0.47
N GLY A 56 -9.18 1.59 -0.16
CA GLY A 56 -10.53 1.59 -0.75
C GLY A 56 -11.48 2.54 -0.03
N HIS A 57 -12.69 2.71 -0.59
CA HIS A 57 -13.76 3.52 0.02
C HIS A 57 -14.17 3.01 1.42
N GLY A 58 -14.53 3.90 2.35
CA GLY A 58 -14.82 3.56 3.75
C GLY A 58 -13.56 3.37 4.63
N ALA A 59 -12.46 4.02 4.24
CA ALA A 59 -11.11 3.69 4.66
C ALA A 59 -10.65 4.18 6.04
N ASP A 60 -11.52 4.73 6.89
CA ASP A 60 -11.07 5.33 8.15
C ASP A 60 -10.41 4.31 9.09
N GLU A 61 -10.92 3.09 9.13
CA GLU A 61 -10.29 1.99 9.87
C GLU A 61 -8.92 1.63 9.29
N MET A 62 -8.80 1.59 7.97
CA MET A 62 -7.55 1.31 7.28
C MET A 62 -6.52 2.41 7.55
N ARG A 63 -6.91 3.68 7.39
CA ARG A 63 -6.04 4.84 7.67
C ARG A 63 -5.53 4.82 9.11
N LYS A 64 -6.41 4.54 10.08
CA LYS A 64 -6.03 4.40 11.50
C LYS A 64 -5.11 3.20 11.74
N ALA A 65 -5.35 2.07 11.09
CA ALA A 65 -4.49 0.90 11.19
C ALA A 65 -3.10 1.17 10.58
N ALA A 66 -3.06 1.81 9.40
CA ALA A 66 -1.84 2.17 8.68
C ALA A 66 -0.89 3.03 9.51
N GLN A 67 -1.41 3.97 10.30
CA GLN A 67 -0.57 4.78 11.19
C GLN A 67 0.27 3.94 12.19
N LYS A 68 -0.18 2.73 12.54
CA LYS A 68 0.53 1.85 13.49
C LYS A 68 1.71 1.11 12.86
N PHE A 69 1.63 0.78 11.56
CA PHE A 69 2.64 -0.07 10.88
C PHE A 69 3.36 0.62 9.73
N ALA A 70 2.82 1.74 9.23
CA ALA A 70 3.34 2.52 8.10
C ALA A 70 3.25 4.03 8.40
N PRO A 71 3.84 4.53 9.50
CA PRO A 71 3.71 5.94 9.90
C PRO A 71 4.31 6.94 8.88
N LYS A 72 5.19 6.47 7.99
CA LYS A 72 5.81 7.28 6.93
C LYS A 72 5.05 7.25 5.60
N ALA A 73 4.03 6.40 5.48
CA ALA A 73 3.30 6.25 4.23
C ALA A 73 2.22 7.32 4.05
N GLU A 74 2.17 7.90 2.86
CA GLU A 74 1.05 8.75 2.46
C GLU A 74 -0.11 7.88 1.99
N THR A 75 -1.31 8.13 2.51
CA THR A 75 -2.49 7.34 2.17
C THR A 75 -3.31 8.01 1.07
N PHE A 76 -3.63 7.26 0.02
CA PHE A 76 -4.43 7.71 -1.12
C PHE A 76 -5.70 6.88 -1.25
N VAL A 77 -6.84 7.51 -1.46
CA VAL A 77 -8.14 6.82 -1.52
C VAL A 77 -8.54 6.55 -2.96
N GLN A 78 -8.77 5.29 -3.30
CA GLN A 78 -9.45 4.89 -4.53
C GLN A 78 -10.97 4.92 -4.31
N GLU A 79 -11.61 6.04 -4.64
CA GLU A 79 -13.05 6.23 -4.42
C GLU A 79 -13.92 5.23 -5.19
N LYS A 80 -13.57 4.97 -6.46
CA LYS A 80 -14.26 4.01 -7.33
C LYS A 80 -13.33 2.87 -7.69
N ARG A 81 -13.81 1.64 -7.56
CA ARG A 81 -13.02 0.43 -7.88
C ARG A 81 -13.09 0.11 -9.38
N LEU A 82 -12.45 0.96 -10.18
CA LEU A 82 -12.38 0.84 -11.65
C LEU A 82 -11.17 0.01 -12.13
N GLY A 83 -10.60 -0.82 -11.25
CA GLY A 83 -9.47 -1.71 -11.54
C GLY A 83 -8.12 -1.22 -11.00
N THR A 84 -7.07 -2.02 -11.25
CA THR A 84 -5.73 -1.85 -10.70
C THR A 84 -5.03 -0.58 -11.19
N ALA A 85 -5.13 -0.27 -12.49
CA ALA A 85 -4.56 0.96 -13.04
C ALA A 85 -5.18 2.21 -12.41
N HIS A 86 -6.50 2.21 -12.18
CA HIS A 86 -7.17 3.28 -11.45
C HIS A 86 -6.70 3.40 -10.00
N ALA A 87 -6.32 2.29 -9.36
CA ALA A 87 -5.75 2.32 -8.02
C ALA A 87 -4.37 3.00 -8.03
N VAL A 88 -3.51 2.70 -9.01
CA VAL A 88 -2.23 3.42 -9.20
C VAL A 88 -2.48 4.92 -9.43
N LEU A 89 -3.46 5.27 -10.26
CA LEU A 89 -3.83 6.67 -10.52
C LEU A 89 -4.34 7.42 -9.28
N ALA A 90 -4.88 6.73 -8.28
CA ALA A 90 -5.26 7.38 -7.01
C ALA A 90 -4.04 7.97 -6.28
N ALA A 91 -2.83 7.42 -6.50
CA ALA A 91 -1.58 7.95 -5.97
C ALA A 91 -0.89 8.97 -6.91
N ARG A 92 -1.62 9.56 -7.87
CA ARG A 92 -1.06 10.50 -8.86
C ARG A 92 -0.27 11.64 -8.24
N GLU A 93 -0.71 12.17 -7.10
CA GLU A 93 0.00 13.25 -6.41
C GLU A 93 1.39 12.81 -5.93
N ALA A 94 1.52 11.62 -5.32
CA ALA A 94 2.82 11.07 -4.94
C ALA A 94 3.70 10.78 -6.16
N ILE A 95 3.13 10.21 -7.22
CA ILE A 95 3.85 9.92 -8.47
C ILE A 95 4.39 11.23 -9.09
N SER A 96 3.61 12.31 -9.03
CA SER A 96 3.99 13.61 -9.61
C SER A 96 5.15 14.30 -8.88
N LYS A 97 5.62 13.77 -7.75
CA LYS A 97 6.79 14.31 -7.03
C LYS A 97 8.13 14.04 -7.73
N GLY A 98 8.14 13.20 -8.77
CA GLY A 98 9.30 13.02 -9.65
C GLY A 98 10.38 12.08 -9.11
N TYR A 99 9.98 10.99 -8.45
CA TYR A 99 10.90 9.90 -8.11
C TYR A 99 11.51 9.27 -9.36
N ASP A 100 12.74 8.75 -9.27
CA ASP A 100 13.43 8.13 -10.41
C ASP A 100 12.78 6.81 -10.83
N ASP A 101 12.33 6.02 -9.83
CA ASP A 101 11.72 4.71 -10.02
C ASP A 101 10.37 4.62 -9.30
N ILE A 102 9.42 3.92 -9.93
CA ILE A 102 8.09 3.64 -9.35
C ILE A 102 7.92 2.12 -9.25
N LEU A 103 7.77 1.61 -8.04
CA LEU A 103 7.47 0.21 -7.79
C LEU A 103 6.00 0.04 -7.42
N VAL A 104 5.24 -0.74 -8.18
CA VAL A 104 3.83 -1.04 -7.86
C VAL A 104 3.77 -2.41 -7.18
N MET A 105 3.22 -2.45 -5.97
CA MET A 105 3.15 -3.65 -5.13
C MET A 105 1.71 -3.95 -4.71
N PHE A 106 1.40 -5.21 -4.43
CA PHE A 106 0.10 -5.62 -3.91
C PHE A 106 0.15 -5.78 -2.38
N GLY A 107 -0.82 -5.20 -1.67
CA GLY A 107 -0.87 -5.24 -0.21
C GLY A 107 -1.26 -6.60 0.39
N ASP A 108 -1.57 -7.60 -0.44
CA ASP A 108 -2.00 -8.94 -0.04
C ASP A 108 -0.98 -10.04 -0.39
N THR A 109 0.26 -9.67 -0.72
CA THR A 109 1.37 -10.60 -0.95
C THR A 109 2.37 -10.52 0.21
N PRO A 110 2.04 -11.03 1.42
CA PRO A 110 2.82 -10.79 2.63
C PRO A 110 4.19 -11.51 2.67
N LEU A 111 4.48 -12.38 1.69
CA LEU A 111 5.73 -13.14 1.61
C LEU A 111 6.73 -12.55 0.62
N ILE A 112 6.44 -11.38 0.05
CA ILE A 112 7.43 -10.63 -0.74
C ILE A 112 8.56 -10.15 0.17
N ASP A 113 9.79 -10.21 -0.33
CA ASP A 113 11.01 -9.82 0.39
C ASP A 113 11.76 -8.72 -0.38
N ALA A 114 12.70 -8.06 0.31
CA ALA A 114 13.47 -6.91 -0.16
C ALA A 114 14.59 -7.25 -1.16
#